data_AF-A0A849H3M4-F1
#
_entry.id   AF-A0A849H3M4-F1
#
_cell.length_a   1.000
_cell.length_b   1.000
_cell.length_c   1.000
_cell.angle_alpha   90.00
_cell.angle_beta   90.00
_cell.angle_gamma   90.00
#
_symmetry.space_group_name_H-M   'P 1'
#
loop_
_entity.id
_entity.type
_entity.pdbx_description
1 polymer ?
#
loop_
_entity_poly.entity_id
_entity_poly.type
_entity_poly.pdbx_seq_one_letter_code
_entity_poly.pdbx_strand_id
1 'polypeptide(L)'
;TCENCGRPMQVRWNKFGRFLGCSGYPECQSTRPLDAPEVQERSLGEDPASGLPVLARVGPYGPYVQLGTGDGKEKPKRVSIPKGMSLDEMSLNYGLLLLSLPRSLGEDPKTGKEVTVGIGRYGPYVHRGGTYRNLKSPVLLFEIELDEALKLLETKQGREVLKELGPHPDSGVDLKVLDGRYGPYVTDGRLNASLPKGVDPKELAMDEAVDLLLRAEERKGKRKGKKGSTSRGKGKGGPAKGASGKGASAKGASAKGGKKKE
;
A
#
# COMPACT_ATOMS: atom_id res chain seq x y z
N THR A 1 23.19 -3.28 26.86
CA THR A 1 22.73 -4.47 27.63
C THR A 1 21.22 -4.43 27.70
N CYS A 2 20.56 -5.53 28.10
CA CYS A 2 19.10 -5.56 28.23
C CYS A 2 18.65 -4.77 29.45
N GLU A 3 17.79 -3.77 29.26
CA GLU A 3 17.25 -2.92 30.35
C GLU A 3 16.45 -3.75 31.38
N ASN A 4 15.80 -4.83 30.95
CA ASN A 4 14.89 -5.62 31.80
C ASN A 4 15.56 -6.78 32.56
N CYS A 5 16.80 -7.16 32.23
CA CYS A 5 17.48 -8.30 32.89
C CYS A 5 19.02 -8.27 32.85
N GLY A 6 19.65 -7.17 32.42
CA GLY A 6 21.11 -6.99 32.37
C GLY A 6 21.86 -7.81 31.30
N ARG A 7 21.32 -8.95 30.85
CA ARG A 7 21.95 -9.85 29.86
C ARG A 7 22.33 -9.12 28.56
N PRO A 8 23.38 -9.54 27.84
CA PRO A 8 23.76 -8.91 26.57
C PRO A 8 22.66 -9.05 25.53
N MET A 9 22.50 -8.04 24.67
CA MET A 9 21.55 -8.10 23.55
C MET A 9 22.28 -8.51 22.27
N GLN A 10 21.60 -9.31 21.45
CA GLN A 10 22.11 -9.87 20.19
C GLN A 10 21.37 -9.25 19.01
N VAL A 11 22.09 -8.99 17.91
CA VAL A 11 21.48 -8.56 16.65
C VAL A 11 20.71 -9.74 16.04
N ARG A 12 19.41 -9.59 15.88
CA ARG A 12 18.50 -10.53 15.20
C ARG A 12 17.81 -9.84 14.03
N TRP A 13 17.26 -10.63 13.11
CA TRP A 13 16.61 -10.15 11.89
C TRP A 13 15.13 -10.54 11.88
N ASN A 14 14.26 -9.65 11.40
CA ASN A 14 12.86 -9.94 11.08
C ASN A 14 12.48 -9.26 9.74
N LYS A 15 11.21 -9.33 9.32
CA LYS A 15 10.76 -8.73 8.05
C LYS A 15 10.88 -7.20 7.97
N PHE A 16 11.08 -6.53 9.11
CA PHE A 16 11.16 -5.08 9.25
C PHE A 16 12.60 -4.55 9.40
N GLY A 17 13.61 -5.43 9.51
CA GLY A 17 15.02 -5.04 9.61
C GLY A 17 15.78 -5.78 10.72
N ARG A 18 16.90 -5.19 11.18
CA ARG A 18 17.65 -5.70 12.34
C ARG A 18 17.12 -5.07 13.63
N PHE A 19 17.13 -5.88 14.69
CA PHE A 19 16.79 -5.46 16.04
C PHE A 19 17.72 -6.13 17.05
N LEU A 20 17.93 -5.48 18.19
CA LEU A 20 18.50 -6.10 19.38
C LEU A 20 17.42 -6.94 20.07
N GLY A 21 17.63 -8.25 20.16
CA GLY A 21 16.86 -9.13 21.05
C GLY A 21 17.70 -9.52 22.26
N CYS A 22 17.09 -9.64 23.45
CA CYS A 22 17.78 -10.17 24.62
C CYS A 22 18.33 -11.59 24.35
N SER A 23 19.57 -11.87 24.78
CA SER A 23 20.14 -13.23 24.71
C SER A 23 19.37 -14.25 25.56
N GLY A 24 18.64 -13.79 26.57
CA GLY A 24 17.79 -14.58 27.45
C GLY A 24 16.40 -14.93 26.90
N TYR A 25 16.14 -14.75 25.60
CA TYR A 25 14.90 -15.25 24.99
C TYR A 25 14.84 -16.80 25.08
N PRO A 26 13.72 -17.43 25.51
CA PRO A 26 12.39 -16.85 25.64
C PRO A 26 12.05 -16.23 27.01
N GLU A 27 12.86 -16.43 28.05
CA GLU A 27 12.63 -15.90 29.42
C GLU A 27 12.53 -14.38 29.45
N CYS A 28 13.29 -13.70 28.59
CA CYS A 28 13.24 -12.25 28.41
C CYS A 28 12.92 -11.91 26.95
N GLN A 29 11.72 -11.38 26.72
CA GLN A 29 11.24 -10.97 25.39
C GLN A 29 11.56 -9.51 25.03
N SER A 30 12.41 -8.83 25.81
CA SER A 30 12.83 -7.45 25.51
C SER A 30 13.51 -7.38 24.14
N THR A 31 13.03 -6.46 23.31
CA THR A 31 13.58 -6.14 21.99
C THR A 31 13.69 -4.63 21.81
N ARG A 32 14.72 -4.18 21.09
CA ARG A 32 14.93 -2.77 20.72
C ARG A 32 15.29 -2.69 19.24
N PRO A 33 14.68 -1.83 18.41
CA PRO A 33 15.11 -1.68 17.02
C PRO A 33 16.56 -1.16 16.95
N LEU A 34 17.26 -1.52 15.87
CA LEU A 34 18.60 -0.99 15.55
C LEU A 34 18.53 0.00 14.40
N ASP A 35 17.90 -0.41 13.31
CA ASP A 35 17.73 0.39 12.10
C ASP A 35 16.43 1.22 12.15
N ALA A 36 15.97 1.63 13.35
CA ALA A 36 14.83 2.54 13.43
C ALA A 36 15.27 3.91 12.86
N PRO A 37 14.54 4.48 11.88
CA PRO A 37 14.76 5.87 11.54
C PRO A 37 14.49 6.69 12.80
N GLU A 38 15.42 7.59 13.11
CA GLU A 38 15.23 8.58 14.16
C GLU A 38 13.90 9.30 13.90
N VAL A 39 13.04 9.37 14.93
CA VAL A 39 11.70 9.94 14.78
C VAL A 39 11.87 11.44 14.61
N GLN A 40 12.00 11.86 13.36
CA GLN A 40 12.00 13.27 12.98
C GLN A 40 10.66 13.85 13.42
N GLU A 41 10.72 14.61 14.52
CA GLU A 41 9.61 15.24 15.18
C GLU A 41 9.88 16.74 15.22
N ARG A 42 8.93 17.50 14.69
CA ARG A 42 8.98 18.95 14.62
C ARG A 42 7.71 19.50 15.23
N SER A 43 7.84 20.25 16.33
CA SER A 43 6.72 21.04 16.84
C SER A 43 6.43 22.18 15.88
N LEU A 44 5.17 22.33 15.50
CA LEU A 44 4.69 23.43 14.65
C LEU A 44 4.17 24.60 15.49
N GLY A 45 3.87 24.38 16.78
CA GLY A 45 3.23 25.33 17.68
C GLY A 45 2.10 24.67 18.47
N GLU A 46 1.15 25.47 18.95
CA GLU A 46 -0.01 25.04 19.73
C GLU A 46 -1.30 25.32 18.96
N ASP A 47 -2.30 24.46 19.13
CA ASP A 47 -3.65 24.67 18.59
C ASP A 47 -4.43 25.68 19.45
N PRO A 48 -4.89 26.83 18.91
CA PRO A 48 -5.63 27.82 19.67
C PRO A 48 -6.96 27.32 20.26
N ALA A 49 -7.56 26.25 19.70
CA ALA A 49 -8.84 25.73 20.17
C ALA A 49 -8.72 24.76 21.36
N SER A 50 -7.67 23.93 21.39
CA SER A 50 -7.46 22.91 22.44
C SER A 50 -6.30 23.19 23.38
N GLY A 51 -5.40 24.14 23.05
CA GLY A 51 -4.16 24.38 23.79
C GLY A 51 -3.14 23.23 23.69
N LEU A 52 -3.35 22.28 22.77
CA LEU A 52 -2.47 21.12 22.60
C LEU A 52 -1.37 21.38 21.57
N PRO A 53 -0.16 20.83 21.75
CA PRO A 53 0.92 20.97 20.77
C PRO A 53 0.59 20.27 19.45
N VAL A 54 0.90 20.91 18.34
CA VAL A 54 0.75 20.37 16.99
C VAL A 54 2.12 19.86 16.52
N LEU A 55 2.23 18.54 16.33
CA LEU A 55 3.50 17.86 16.03
C LEU A 55 3.48 17.27 14.62
N ALA A 56 4.47 17.60 13.79
CA ALA A 56 4.76 16.89 12.55
C ALA A 56 5.77 15.77 12.82
N ARG A 57 5.46 14.53 12.42
CA ARG A 57 6.25 13.33 12.74
C ARG A 57 6.38 12.41 11.51
N VAL A 58 7.47 11.64 11.43
CA VAL A 58 7.61 10.54 10.46
C VAL A 58 7.18 9.21 11.09
N GLY A 59 6.29 8.48 10.42
CA GLY A 59 5.81 7.16 10.85
C GLY A 59 5.98 6.07 9.78
N PRO A 60 5.62 4.80 10.08
CA PRO A 60 5.76 3.68 9.16
C PRO A 60 4.88 3.79 7.89
N TYR A 61 3.92 4.71 7.88
CA TYR A 61 3.04 5.00 6.73
C TYR A 61 3.39 6.31 6.02
N GLY A 62 4.48 6.98 6.41
CA GLY A 62 4.92 8.28 5.90
C GLY A 62 4.80 9.42 6.93
N PRO A 63 5.02 10.67 6.50
CA PRO A 63 4.91 11.86 7.35
C PRO A 63 3.44 12.14 7.73
N TYR A 64 3.20 12.61 8.95
CA TYR A 64 1.86 12.93 9.47
C TYR A 64 1.90 14.09 10.50
N VAL A 65 0.78 14.80 10.61
CA VAL A 65 0.52 15.77 11.69
C VAL A 65 -0.27 15.08 12.80
N GLN A 66 0.03 15.42 14.04
CA GLN A 66 -0.62 14.91 15.26
C GLN A 66 -1.01 16.09 16.17
N LEU A 67 -2.21 16.04 16.74
CA LEU A 67 -2.64 16.94 17.81
C LEU A 67 -2.36 16.32 19.18
N GLY A 68 -1.63 17.02 20.05
CA GLY A 68 -1.13 16.51 21.33
C GLY A 68 0.06 15.56 21.18
N THR A 69 0.71 15.19 22.29
CA THR A 69 1.88 14.29 22.30
C THR A 69 1.51 12.81 22.10
N GLY A 70 0.32 12.42 22.55
CA GLY A 70 -0.22 11.06 22.44
C GLY A 70 0.08 10.14 23.63
N ASP A 71 0.56 10.69 24.75
CA ASP A 71 0.85 9.95 25.99
C ASP A 71 -0.40 9.75 26.89
N GLY A 72 -1.53 10.37 26.50
CA GLY A 72 -2.80 10.25 27.21
C GLY A 72 -3.58 8.96 26.90
N LYS A 73 -4.71 8.77 27.61
CA LYS A 73 -5.62 7.63 27.35
C LYS A 73 -6.38 7.75 26.02
N GLU A 74 -6.57 8.97 25.51
CA GLU A 74 -7.24 9.22 24.24
C GLU A 74 -6.25 9.12 23.07
N LYS A 75 -6.74 8.60 21.93
CA LYS A 75 -5.93 8.52 20.71
C LYS A 75 -5.85 9.93 20.09
N PRO A 76 -4.65 10.52 19.95
CA PRO A 76 -4.52 11.86 19.38
C PRO A 76 -5.03 11.87 17.93
N LYS A 77 -5.65 12.98 17.51
CA LYS A 77 -6.05 13.16 16.11
C LYS A 77 -4.78 13.19 15.24
N ARG A 78 -4.77 12.38 14.17
CA ARG A 78 -3.62 12.24 13.26
C ARG A 78 -4.09 12.30 11.82
N VAL A 79 -3.38 13.05 10.98
CA VAL A 79 -3.66 13.18 9.54
C VAL A 79 -2.35 13.08 8.76
N SER A 80 -2.33 12.26 7.70
CA SER A 80 -1.13 12.09 6.88
C SER A 80 -0.81 13.35 6.07
N ILE A 81 0.47 13.71 5.98
CA ILE A 81 0.93 14.83 5.17
C ILE A 81 0.87 14.42 3.68
N PRO A 82 0.37 15.27 2.78
CA PRO A 82 0.33 14.97 1.35
C PRO A 82 1.71 14.64 0.76
N LYS A 83 1.74 13.74 -0.22
CA LYS A 83 2.99 13.38 -0.92
C LYS A 83 3.55 14.59 -1.68
N GLY A 84 4.85 14.82 -1.54
CA GLY A 84 5.56 15.93 -2.19
C GLY A 84 5.76 17.16 -1.31
N MET A 85 5.19 17.19 -0.11
CA MET A 85 5.47 18.22 0.91
C MET A 85 6.46 17.67 1.94
N SER A 86 7.46 18.46 2.32
CA SER A 86 8.42 18.10 3.39
C SER A 86 7.88 18.41 4.80
N LEU A 87 8.54 17.88 5.83
CA LEU A 87 8.25 18.28 7.22
C LEU A 87 8.70 19.71 7.52
N ASP A 88 9.75 20.18 6.86
CA ASP A 88 10.41 21.46 7.14
C ASP A 88 9.65 22.66 6.57
N GLU A 89 8.98 22.47 5.42
CA GLU A 89 8.09 23.46 4.81
C GLU A 89 6.74 23.59 5.52
N MET A 90 6.41 22.68 6.45
CA MET A 90 5.11 22.68 7.11
C MET A 90 4.97 23.85 8.09
N SER A 91 3.82 24.53 8.03
CA SER A 91 3.44 25.61 8.96
C SER A 91 2.33 25.17 9.92
N LEU A 92 2.21 25.86 11.06
CA LEU A 92 1.13 25.62 12.03
C LEU A 92 -0.25 25.70 11.39
N ASN A 93 -0.50 26.77 10.63
CA ASN A 93 -1.79 27.02 9.97
C ASN A 93 -2.16 25.87 9.02
N TYR A 94 -1.22 25.36 8.23
CA TYR A 94 -1.48 24.23 7.34
C TYR A 94 -1.61 22.90 8.11
N GLY A 95 -0.88 22.74 9.23
CA GLY A 95 -1.05 21.61 10.14
C GLY A 95 -2.44 21.55 10.76
N LEU A 96 -2.97 22.70 11.23
CA LEU A 96 -4.35 22.83 11.74
C LEU A 96 -5.38 22.57 10.64
N LEU A 97 -5.14 23.10 9.43
CA LEU A 97 -5.98 22.86 8.25
C LEU A 97 -6.06 21.36 7.91
N LEU A 98 -4.93 20.64 7.93
CA LEU A 98 -4.90 19.18 7.79
C LEU A 98 -5.62 18.48 8.96
N LEU A 99 -5.39 18.90 10.20
CA LEU A 99 -6.05 18.34 11.38
C LEU A 99 -7.56 18.58 11.41
N SER A 100 -8.12 19.51 10.62
CA SER A 100 -9.57 19.67 10.47
C SER A 100 -10.21 18.45 9.76
N LEU A 101 -9.47 17.72 8.92
CA LEU A 101 -9.99 16.61 8.13
C LEU A 101 -10.51 15.43 8.99
N PRO A 102 -11.47 14.62 8.50
CA PRO A 102 -12.17 14.76 7.21
C PRO A 102 -13.15 15.95 7.22
N ARG A 103 -13.18 16.71 6.12
CA ARG A 103 -14.15 17.80 5.93
C ARG A 103 -15.41 17.25 5.27
N SER A 104 -16.58 17.64 5.76
CA SER A 104 -17.85 17.40 5.08
C SER A 104 -18.12 18.49 4.03
N LEU A 105 -18.70 18.10 2.89
CA LEU A 105 -19.18 19.00 1.84
C LEU A 105 -20.72 19.09 1.82
N GLY A 106 -21.40 18.38 2.73
CA GLY A 106 -22.86 18.25 2.75
C GLY A 106 -23.35 16.91 2.18
N GLU A 107 -24.64 16.84 1.88
CA GLU A 107 -25.31 15.63 1.40
C GLU A 107 -25.51 15.65 -0.11
N ASP A 108 -25.36 14.49 -0.76
CA ASP A 108 -25.67 14.32 -2.18
C ASP A 108 -27.19 14.38 -2.43
N PRO A 109 -27.71 15.35 -3.21
CA PRO A 109 -29.14 15.49 -3.50
C PRO A 109 -29.78 14.25 -4.16
N LYS A 110 -28.99 13.40 -4.84
CA LYS A 110 -29.49 12.19 -5.53
C LYS A 110 -29.55 10.96 -4.63
N THR A 111 -28.75 10.90 -3.56
CA THR A 111 -28.63 9.68 -2.74
C THR A 111 -28.85 9.89 -1.24
N GLY A 112 -28.93 11.15 -0.76
CA GLY A 112 -29.07 11.49 0.66
C GLY A 112 -27.87 11.05 1.50
N LYS A 113 -26.69 10.90 0.88
CA LYS A 113 -25.47 10.42 1.54
C LYS A 113 -24.47 11.54 1.70
N GLU A 114 -23.86 11.63 2.87
CA GLU A 114 -22.81 12.60 3.17
C GLU A 114 -21.61 12.42 2.21
N VAL A 115 -21.15 13.55 1.67
CA VAL A 115 -19.95 13.67 0.85
C VAL A 115 -18.83 14.26 1.71
N THR A 116 -17.72 13.53 1.85
CA THR A 116 -16.59 13.88 2.71
C THR A 116 -15.28 13.89 1.93
N VAL A 117 -14.34 14.75 2.31
CA VAL A 117 -12.98 14.80 1.75
C VAL A 117 -11.93 14.54 2.82
N GLY A 118 -10.86 13.85 2.46
CA GLY A 118 -9.81 13.45 3.38
C GLY A 118 -8.57 12.87 2.70
N ILE A 119 -7.60 12.43 3.49
CA ILE A 119 -6.35 11.84 3.02
C ILE A 119 -6.29 10.38 3.44
N GLY A 120 -6.01 9.49 2.48
CA GLY A 120 -5.85 8.06 2.72
C GLY A 120 -4.54 7.52 2.14
N ARG A 121 -4.37 6.19 2.18
CA ARG A 121 -3.14 5.51 1.72
C ARG A 121 -2.74 5.81 0.27
N TYR A 122 -3.70 6.20 -0.57
CA TYR A 122 -3.50 6.55 -1.98
C TYR A 122 -3.43 8.05 -2.23
N GLY A 123 -3.43 8.88 -1.18
CA GLY A 123 -3.46 10.34 -1.25
C GLY A 123 -4.84 10.93 -0.93
N PRO A 124 -5.05 12.21 -1.27
CA PRO A 124 -6.32 12.93 -1.14
C PRO A 124 -7.48 12.25 -1.88
N TYR A 125 -8.68 12.25 -1.29
CA TYR A 125 -9.88 11.62 -1.86
C TYR A 125 -11.19 12.34 -1.47
N VAL A 126 -12.21 12.12 -2.31
CA VAL A 126 -13.64 12.33 -2.03
C VAL A 126 -14.28 10.97 -1.70
N HIS A 127 -15.19 10.94 -0.74
CA HIS A 127 -15.95 9.77 -0.32
C HIS A 127 -17.44 10.07 -0.21
N ARG A 128 -18.28 9.15 -0.72
CA ARG A 128 -19.75 9.14 -0.54
C ARG A 128 -20.23 7.72 -0.29
N GLY A 129 -20.58 7.41 0.96
CA GLY A 129 -21.19 6.15 1.41
C GLY A 129 -20.65 4.87 0.75
N GLY A 130 -19.33 4.66 0.81
CA GLY A 130 -18.61 3.51 0.26
C GLY A 130 -17.97 3.74 -1.11
N THR A 131 -18.37 4.77 -1.86
CA THR A 131 -17.70 5.17 -3.11
C THR A 131 -16.55 6.13 -2.81
N TYR A 132 -15.35 5.87 -3.34
CA TYR A 132 -14.17 6.72 -3.18
C TYR A 132 -13.61 7.17 -4.54
N ARG A 133 -13.09 8.40 -4.60
CA ARG A 133 -12.37 8.94 -5.78
C ARG A 133 -11.16 9.75 -5.35
N ASN A 134 -10.01 9.50 -5.97
CA ASN A 134 -8.80 10.27 -5.73
C ASN A 134 -8.92 11.68 -6.29
N LEU A 135 -8.49 12.67 -5.52
CA LEU A 135 -8.29 14.04 -6.00
C LEU A 135 -6.93 14.15 -6.71
N LYS A 136 -6.83 14.98 -7.74
CA LYS A 136 -5.60 15.15 -8.53
C LYS A 136 -4.50 15.94 -7.80
N SER A 137 -4.89 16.83 -6.89
CA SER A 137 -4.01 17.75 -6.15
C SER A 137 -4.39 17.79 -4.67
N PRO A 138 -3.44 17.95 -3.73
CA PRO A 138 -3.73 18.20 -2.32
C PRO A 138 -4.54 19.48 -2.06
N VAL A 139 -4.43 20.49 -2.93
CA VAL A 139 -5.15 21.77 -2.80
C VAL A 139 -6.67 21.56 -2.81
N LEU A 140 -7.14 20.59 -3.60
CA LEU A 140 -8.55 20.21 -3.70
C LEU A 140 -9.14 19.63 -2.40
N LEU A 141 -8.34 19.38 -1.35
CA LEU A 141 -8.89 19.05 -0.01
C LEU A 141 -9.68 20.22 0.61
N PHE A 142 -9.37 21.44 0.19
CA PHE A 142 -9.86 22.67 0.81
C PHE A 142 -10.63 23.57 -0.17
N GLU A 143 -10.37 23.44 -1.47
CA GLU A 143 -11.04 24.22 -2.51
C GLU A 143 -12.23 23.50 -3.17
N ILE A 144 -12.32 22.17 -3.12
CA ILE A 144 -13.37 21.45 -3.85
C ILE A 144 -14.76 21.68 -3.24
N GLU A 145 -15.72 21.97 -4.11
CA GLU A 145 -17.14 22.12 -3.76
C GLU A 145 -17.94 20.84 -4.00
N LEU A 146 -19.16 20.79 -3.45
CA LEU A 146 -20.04 19.62 -3.53
C LEU A 146 -20.30 19.18 -4.98
N ASP A 147 -20.58 20.11 -5.89
CA ASP A 147 -20.89 19.80 -7.29
C ASP A 147 -19.71 19.16 -8.04
N GLU A 148 -18.48 19.62 -7.79
CA GLU A 148 -17.28 19.02 -8.37
C GLU A 148 -16.99 17.65 -7.77
N ALA A 149 -17.15 17.53 -6.45
CA ALA A 149 -17.03 16.26 -5.74
C ALA A 149 -18.03 15.22 -6.26
N LEU A 150 -19.28 15.61 -6.52
CA LEU A 150 -20.32 14.76 -7.11
C LEU A 150 -19.96 14.33 -8.54
N LYS A 151 -19.52 15.26 -9.41
CA LYS A 151 -19.05 14.92 -10.79
C LYS A 151 -17.92 13.88 -10.77
N LEU A 152 -16.96 14.01 -9.85
CA LEU A 152 -15.88 13.03 -9.67
C LEU A 152 -16.43 11.67 -9.19
N LEU A 153 -17.34 11.66 -8.21
CA LEU A 153 -17.97 10.45 -7.67
C LEU A 153 -18.83 9.70 -8.69
N GLU A 154 -19.52 10.43 -9.58
CA GLU A 154 -20.33 9.88 -10.67
C GLU A 154 -19.49 9.32 -11.82
N THR A 155 -18.26 9.82 -12.01
CA THR A 155 -17.31 9.25 -12.96
C THR A 155 -17.08 7.78 -12.61
N LYS A 156 -17.57 6.87 -13.46
CA LYS A 156 -17.48 5.42 -13.23
C LYS A 156 -16.02 4.96 -13.31
N GLN A 157 -15.43 4.59 -12.17
CA GLN A 157 -14.23 3.75 -12.20
C GLN A 157 -14.63 2.35 -12.60
N GLY A 158 -14.41 2.02 -13.86
CA GLY A 158 -14.81 0.75 -14.44
C GLY A 158 -14.20 0.56 -15.81
N ARG A 159 -14.29 -0.69 -16.27
CA ARG A 159 -13.93 -1.08 -17.62
C ARG A 159 -15.10 -0.67 -18.53
N GLU A 160 -14.97 0.42 -19.27
CA GLU A 160 -16.06 0.89 -20.14
C GLU A 160 -16.28 -0.11 -21.29
N VAL A 161 -17.53 -0.48 -21.56
CA VAL A 161 -17.85 -1.42 -22.63
C VAL A 161 -17.80 -0.67 -23.96
N LEU A 162 -16.71 -0.87 -24.71
CA LEU A 162 -16.50 -0.23 -26.00
C LEU A 162 -17.30 -0.93 -27.11
N LYS A 163 -17.46 -2.25 -27.01
CA LYS A 163 -18.22 -3.10 -27.93
C LYS A 163 -18.64 -4.40 -27.26
N GLU A 164 -19.85 -4.87 -27.51
CA GLU A 164 -20.25 -6.25 -27.23
C GLU A 164 -20.22 -7.03 -28.54
N LEU A 165 -19.52 -8.16 -28.56
CA LEU A 165 -19.29 -8.96 -29.77
C LEU A 165 -20.23 -10.19 -29.85
N GLY A 166 -20.89 -10.54 -28.75
CA GLY A 166 -21.78 -11.70 -28.65
C GLY A 166 -21.06 -12.99 -28.25
N PRO A 167 -21.76 -14.14 -28.30
CA PRO A 167 -21.23 -15.41 -27.83
C PRO A 167 -20.13 -15.95 -28.75
N HIS A 168 -19.02 -16.39 -28.15
CA HIS A 168 -17.91 -17.04 -28.84
C HIS A 168 -18.37 -18.27 -29.63
N PRO A 169 -17.95 -18.46 -30.91
CA PRO A 169 -18.42 -19.56 -31.76
C PRO A 169 -18.22 -20.95 -31.13
N ASP A 170 -17.02 -21.26 -30.62
CA ASP A 170 -16.74 -22.57 -30.02
C ASP A 170 -17.18 -22.74 -28.55
N SER A 171 -17.10 -21.69 -27.73
CA SER A 171 -17.32 -21.80 -26.28
C SER A 171 -18.66 -21.27 -25.78
N GLY A 172 -19.41 -20.55 -26.63
CA GLY A 172 -20.71 -19.94 -26.29
C GLY A 172 -20.65 -18.79 -25.28
N VAL A 173 -19.45 -18.35 -24.85
CA VAL A 173 -19.27 -17.31 -23.83
C VAL A 173 -19.27 -15.92 -24.46
N ASP A 174 -20.03 -14.98 -23.88
CA ASP A 174 -20.11 -13.60 -24.39
C ASP A 174 -18.76 -12.87 -24.38
N LEU A 175 -18.34 -12.41 -25.56
CA LEU A 175 -17.15 -11.60 -25.74
C LEU A 175 -17.47 -10.11 -25.68
N LYS A 176 -16.66 -9.36 -24.91
CA LYS A 176 -16.79 -7.91 -24.76
C LYS A 176 -15.43 -7.23 -24.92
N VAL A 177 -15.41 -6.12 -25.67
CA VAL A 177 -14.27 -5.21 -25.77
C VAL A 177 -14.44 -4.13 -24.72
N LEU A 178 -13.42 -3.97 -23.88
CA LEU A 178 -13.45 -3.14 -22.70
C LEU A 178 -12.26 -2.18 -22.68
N ASP A 179 -12.48 -0.92 -22.28
CA ASP A 179 -11.35 -0.04 -21.98
C ASP A 179 -10.71 -0.40 -20.63
N GLY A 180 -9.38 -0.32 -20.56
CA GLY A 180 -8.61 -0.78 -19.41
C GLY A 180 -7.50 0.19 -19.03
N ARG A 181 -7.00 0.05 -17.80
CA ARG A 181 -5.87 0.85 -17.28
C ARG A 181 -4.63 0.86 -18.19
N TYR A 182 -4.47 -0.17 -19.03
CA TYR A 182 -3.33 -0.33 -19.94
C TYR A 182 -3.73 -0.20 -21.42
N GLY A 183 -4.92 0.35 -21.69
CA GLY A 183 -5.57 0.41 -22.99
C GLY A 183 -6.62 -0.69 -23.20
N PRO A 184 -7.28 -0.70 -24.39
CA PRO A 184 -8.38 -1.59 -24.72
C PRO A 184 -8.00 -3.07 -24.74
N TYR A 185 -8.93 -3.94 -24.37
CA TYR A 185 -8.74 -5.39 -24.39
C TYR A 185 -10.06 -6.16 -24.57
N VAL A 186 -10.00 -7.36 -25.16
CA VAL A 186 -11.11 -8.32 -25.25
C VAL A 186 -11.16 -9.17 -23.99
N THR A 187 -12.36 -9.53 -23.53
CA THR A 187 -12.57 -10.55 -22.49
C THR A 187 -13.80 -11.41 -22.75
N ASP A 188 -13.71 -12.67 -22.32
CA ASP A 188 -14.77 -13.66 -22.12
C ASP A 188 -15.17 -13.77 -20.62
N GLY A 189 -14.69 -12.84 -19.78
CA GLY A 189 -14.81 -12.89 -18.32
C GLY A 189 -13.71 -13.66 -17.56
N ARG A 190 -12.94 -14.55 -18.20
CA ARG A 190 -11.84 -15.35 -17.58
C ARG A 190 -10.46 -15.03 -18.16
N LEU A 191 -10.36 -15.01 -19.48
CA LEU A 191 -9.25 -14.55 -20.29
C LEU A 191 -9.40 -13.04 -20.57
N ASN A 192 -8.28 -12.36 -20.76
CA ASN A 192 -8.21 -10.96 -21.14
C ASN A 192 -7.07 -10.83 -22.16
N ALA A 193 -7.33 -10.24 -23.31
CA ALA A 193 -6.36 -10.06 -24.39
C ALA A 193 -6.29 -8.59 -24.83
N SER A 194 -5.17 -7.91 -24.55
CA SER A 194 -4.96 -6.52 -24.95
C SER A 194 -4.95 -6.36 -26.47
N LEU A 195 -5.63 -5.34 -26.98
CA LEU A 195 -5.59 -4.99 -28.40
C LEU A 195 -4.19 -4.48 -28.78
N PRO A 196 -3.72 -4.74 -30.02
CA PRO A 196 -2.53 -4.11 -30.56
C PRO A 196 -2.68 -2.57 -30.64
N LYS A 197 -1.56 -1.85 -30.61
CA LYS A 197 -1.56 -0.40 -30.80
C LYS A 197 -1.99 -0.06 -32.24
N GLY A 198 -2.98 0.82 -32.39
CA GLY A 198 -3.51 1.25 -33.68
C GLY A 198 -4.70 0.42 -34.21
N VAL A 199 -5.21 -0.54 -33.44
CA VAL A 199 -6.49 -1.22 -33.75
C VAL A 199 -7.62 -0.50 -33.02
N ASP A 200 -8.65 -0.10 -33.76
CA ASP A 200 -9.82 0.58 -33.20
C ASP A 200 -10.75 -0.38 -32.44
N PRO A 201 -11.02 -0.18 -31.13
CA PRO A 201 -11.79 -1.14 -30.34
C PRO A 201 -13.25 -1.31 -30.75
N LYS A 202 -13.80 -0.32 -31.47
CA LYS A 202 -15.19 -0.32 -31.98
C LYS A 202 -15.33 -1.10 -33.28
N GLU A 203 -14.26 -1.20 -34.08
CA GLU A 203 -14.29 -1.88 -35.37
C GLU A 203 -13.82 -3.34 -35.29
N LEU A 204 -13.15 -3.73 -34.20
CA LEU A 204 -12.65 -5.10 -33.97
C LEU A 204 -13.68 -6.18 -34.36
N ALA A 205 -13.27 -7.12 -35.21
CA ALA A 205 -14.12 -8.22 -35.66
C ALA A 205 -14.15 -9.39 -34.66
N MET A 206 -15.16 -10.25 -34.78
CA MET A 206 -15.33 -11.41 -33.89
C MET A 206 -14.14 -12.39 -33.99
N ASP A 207 -13.71 -12.70 -35.21
CA ASP A 207 -12.63 -13.66 -35.47
C ASP A 207 -11.27 -13.17 -34.94
N GLU A 208 -11.01 -11.86 -35.06
CA GLU A 208 -9.83 -11.21 -34.49
C GLU A 208 -9.86 -11.24 -32.95
N ALA A 209 -11.03 -11.04 -32.35
CA ALA A 209 -11.21 -11.11 -30.90
C ALA A 209 -10.95 -12.52 -30.35
N VAL A 210 -11.40 -13.56 -31.07
CA VAL A 210 -11.14 -14.98 -30.77
C VAL A 210 -9.64 -15.28 -30.88
N ASP A 211 -8.98 -14.92 -31.98
CA ASP A 211 -7.54 -15.11 -32.17
C ASP A 211 -6.70 -14.40 -31.08
N LEU A 212 -7.07 -13.17 -30.70
CA LEU A 212 -6.42 -12.45 -29.61
C LEU A 212 -6.55 -13.19 -28.26
N LEU A 213 -7.70 -13.79 -27.97
CA LEU A 213 -7.93 -14.59 -26.75
C LEU A 213 -7.13 -15.89 -26.76
N LEU A 214 -7.11 -16.63 -27.88
CA LEU A 214 -6.31 -17.84 -28.05
C LEU A 214 -4.82 -17.55 -27.84
N ARG A 215 -4.30 -16.48 -28.47
CA ARG A 215 -2.91 -16.02 -28.27
C ARG A 215 -2.64 -15.60 -26.83
N ALA A 216 -3.62 -15.06 -26.11
CA ALA A 216 -3.49 -14.73 -24.69
C ALA A 216 -3.47 -15.97 -23.78
N GLU A 217 -4.25 -17.01 -24.12
CA GLU A 217 -4.24 -18.29 -23.42
C GLU A 217 -2.90 -19.02 -23.59
N GLU A 218 -2.38 -19.12 -24.82
CA GLU A 218 -1.04 -19.67 -25.07
C GLU A 218 0.05 -18.99 -24.24
N ARG A 219 -0.01 -17.65 -24.14
CA ARG A 219 0.94 -16.85 -23.35
C ARG A 219 0.80 -17.11 -21.84
N LYS A 220 -0.40 -17.40 -21.34
CA LYS A 220 -0.59 -17.88 -19.95
C LYS A 220 0.01 -19.27 -19.75
N GLY A 221 -0.18 -20.19 -20.70
CA GLY A 221 0.44 -21.52 -20.69
C GLY A 221 1.97 -21.46 -20.65
N LYS A 222 2.58 -20.71 -21.57
CA LYS A 222 4.04 -20.50 -21.67
C LYS A 222 4.63 -19.86 -20.39
N ARG A 223 3.84 -19.08 -19.63
CA ARG A 223 4.27 -18.50 -18.33
C ARG A 223 4.32 -19.49 -17.16
N LYS A 224 3.57 -20.61 -17.18
CA LYS A 224 3.68 -21.64 -16.13
C LYS A 224 5.04 -22.37 -16.15
N GLY A 225 5.69 -22.46 -17.32
CA GLY A 225 7.00 -23.11 -17.47
C GLY A 225 8.22 -22.27 -17.03
N LYS A 226 8.08 -20.96 -16.80
CA LYS A 226 9.21 -20.05 -16.52
C LYS A 226 9.19 -19.45 -15.11
N LYS A 227 9.00 -20.31 -14.12
CA LYS A 227 9.35 -20.04 -12.70
C LYS A 227 10.52 -20.93 -12.22
N GLY A 228 11.45 -21.20 -13.14
CA GLY A 228 12.79 -21.72 -12.82
C GLY A 228 13.71 -20.59 -12.38
N SER A 229 14.54 -20.85 -11.38
CA SER A 229 15.41 -19.90 -10.69
C SER A 229 16.42 -19.17 -11.58
N THR A 230 16.47 -17.84 -11.53
CA THR A 230 17.68 -17.05 -11.81
C THR A 230 18.44 -16.73 -10.52
N SER A 231 18.95 -17.78 -9.87
CA SER A 231 20.01 -17.61 -8.87
C SER A 231 21.36 -17.44 -9.58
N ARG A 232 22.08 -16.36 -9.23
CA ARG A 232 23.50 -16.08 -9.57
C ARG A 232 23.90 -16.02 -11.06
N GLY A 233 24.11 -14.79 -11.54
CA GLY A 233 25.34 -14.46 -12.26
C GLY A 233 26.38 -13.93 -11.26
N LYS A 234 27.59 -14.49 -11.23
CA LYS A 234 28.73 -14.01 -10.41
C LYS A 234 30.03 -14.07 -11.23
N GLY A 235 30.79 -12.97 -11.21
CA GLY A 235 32.13 -12.83 -11.81
C GLY A 235 32.25 -11.51 -12.59
N LYS A 236 33.31 -10.72 -12.49
CA LYS A 236 34.64 -10.83 -11.80
C LYS A 236 34.97 -9.44 -11.18
N GLY A 237 35.81 -9.21 -10.16
CA GLY A 237 36.77 -10.02 -9.37
C GLY A 237 38.17 -9.37 -9.41
N GLY A 238 38.97 -9.16 -8.35
CA GLY A 238 38.92 -9.48 -6.90
C GLY A 238 39.83 -8.48 -6.11
N PRO A 239 40.81 -8.86 -5.25
CA PRO A 239 41.07 -10.15 -4.59
C PRO A 239 41.60 -10.10 -3.11
N ALA A 240 41.68 -11.28 -2.49
CA ALA A 240 42.69 -11.75 -1.50
C ALA A 240 42.59 -11.49 0.03
N LYS A 241 43.09 -12.51 0.76
CA LYS A 241 43.36 -12.69 2.21
C LYS A 241 42.12 -12.78 3.15
N GLY A 242 41.96 -13.82 3.99
CA GLY A 242 42.71 -15.08 4.13
C GLY A 242 42.34 -15.84 5.42
N ALA A 243 42.62 -17.16 5.47
CA ALA A 243 42.54 -18.09 6.62
C ALA A 243 41.14 -18.30 7.28
N SER A 244 40.54 -19.50 7.23
CA SER A 244 40.80 -20.73 8.05
C SER A 244 40.26 -20.63 9.49
N GLY A 245 39.54 -21.61 10.06
CA GLY A 245 39.02 -22.90 9.56
C GLY A 245 38.71 -23.89 10.70
N LYS A 246 37.96 -24.98 10.42
CA LYS A 246 37.58 -26.10 11.34
C LYS A 246 36.61 -25.71 12.48
N GLY A 247 35.75 -26.59 13.03
CA GLY A 247 35.34 -27.98 12.68
C GLY A 247 33.98 -28.27 13.35
N ALA A 248 33.04 -28.98 12.72
CA ALA A 248 32.87 -30.44 12.77
C ALA A 248 32.10 -30.99 14.01
N SER A 249 30.91 -31.56 13.75
CA SER A 249 30.27 -32.69 14.47
C SER A 249 29.73 -32.49 15.90
N ALA A 250 28.75 -33.26 16.41
CA ALA A 250 27.70 -34.11 15.82
C ALA A 250 26.73 -34.61 16.94
N LYS A 251 25.54 -35.15 16.56
CA LYS A 251 24.56 -35.91 17.40
C LYS A 251 23.89 -35.09 18.53
N GLY A 252 22.67 -35.41 18.99
CA GLY A 252 21.67 -36.36 18.50
C GLY A 252 20.50 -36.59 19.48
N ALA A 253 19.40 -37.15 18.97
CA ALA A 253 18.37 -37.94 19.67
C ALA A 253 17.52 -37.36 20.84
N SER A 254 16.20 -37.37 20.60
CA SER A 254 15.16 -38.05 21.42
C SER A 254 14.57 -37.45 22.72
N ALA A 255 13.30 -37.03 22.58
CA ALA A 255 12.10 -37.70 23.11
C ALA A 255 11.55 -37.44 24.54
N LYS A 256 10.20 -37.42 24.60
CA LYS A 256 9.27 -37.46 25.76
C LYS A 256 9.35 -36.24 26.72
N GLY A 257 8.26 -35.75 27.33
CA GLY A 257 6.83 -36.10 27.24
C GLY A 257 6.14 -35.98 28.61
N GLY A 258 4.86 -35.58 28.64
CA GLY A 258 3.98 -35.82 29.82
C GLY A 258 3.52 -34.61 30.68
N LYS A 259 2.30 -34.13 30.40
CA LYS A 259 1.11 -34.27 31.27
C LYS A 259 1.24 -34.04 32.81
N LYS A 260 0.70 -32.92 33.33
CA LYS A 260 -0.39 -32.82 34.35
C LYS A 260 -0.62 -31.35 34.79
N LYS A 261 -1.87 -30.90 34.95
CA LYS A 261 -2.56 -30.60 36.24
C LYS A 261 -1.72 -29.80 37.24
N GLU A 262 -2.16 -28.61 37.61
CA GLU A 262 -3.41 -28.41 38.38
C GLU A 262 -4.38 -27.50 37.62
#